data_AF-A0A1Y0BF29-F1
#
_entry.id   AF-A0A1Y0BF29-F1
#
_cell.length_a   1.000
_cell.length_b   1.000
_cell.length_c   1.000
_cell.angle_alpha   90.00
_cell.angle_beta   90.00
_cell.angle_gamma   90.00
#
_symmetry.space_group_name_H-M   'P 1'
#
loop_
_entity.id
_entity.type
_entity.pdbx_description
1 polymer ?
#
loop_
_entity_poly.entity_id
_entity_poly.type
_entity_poly.pdbx_seq_one_letter_code
_entity_poly.pdbx_strand_id
1 'polypeptide(L)' 'MHTGELDSLKRFKDDAREVREGFECGLSIKNFNEINEGDQLEVFETQEIARSL' A
#
# COMPACT_ATOMS: atom_id res chain seq x y z
N MET A 1 -4.15 6.08 14.58
CA MET A 1 -3.13 5.31 13.84
C MET A 1 -3.71 3.95 13.55
N HIS A 2 -4.02 3.68 12.28
CA HIS A 2 -4.53 2.39 11.82
C HIS A 2 -3.42 1.69 11.05
N THR A 3 -3.09 0.47 11.46
CA THR A 3 -2.22 -0.43 10.73
C THR A 3 -3.10 -1.47 10.05
N GLY A 4 -3.06 -1.50 8.71
CA GLY A 4 -3.78 -2.47 7.91
C GLY A 4 -2.85 -3.05 6.86
N GLU A 5 -3.10 -4.30 6.50
CA GLU A 5 -2.41 -4.95 5.39
C GLU A 5 -2.96 -4.39 4.08
N LEU A 6 -2.07 -4.12 3.11
CA LEU A 6 -2.50 -3.80 1.75
C LEU A 6 -3.32 -4.98 1.21
N ASP A 7 -4.60 -4.75 0.90
CA ASP A 7 -5.49 -5.79 0.40
C ASP A 7 -5.36 -5.92 -1.12
N SER A 8 -5.47 -4.79 -1.82
CA SER A 8 -5.52 -4.76 -3.28
C SER A 8 -4.99 -3.43 -3.81
N LEU A 9 -4.27 -3.50 -4.92
CA LEU A 9 -3.85 -2.34 -5.70
C LEU A 9 -4.42 -2.47 -7.11
N LYS A 10 -5.35 -1.60 -7.47
CA LYS A 10 -6.00 -1.58 -8.78
C LYS A 10 -5.60 -0.35 -9.56
N ARG A 11 -5.21 -0.57 -10.81
CA ARG A 11 -4.93 0.52 -11.74
C ARG A 11 -6.03 0.53 -12.80
N PHE A 12 -6.99 1.45 -12.65
CA PHE A 12 -8.18 1.57 -13.51
C PHE A 12 -9.04 0.30 -13.57
N LYS A 13 -8.68 -0.64 -14.44
CA LYS A 13 -9.41 -1.90 -14.69
C LYS A 13 -8.53 -3.15 -14.56
N ASP A 14 -7.24 -2.98 -14.32
CA ASP A 14 -6.27 -4.06 -14.18
C ASP A 14 -5.73 -4.10 -12.75
N ASP A 15 -5.62 -5.32 -12.21
CA ASP A 15 -4.93 -5.55 -10.95
C ASP A 15 -3.42 -5.31 -11.15
N ALA A 16 -2.86 -4.40 -10.35
CA ALA A 16 -1.46 -4.01 -10.43
C ALA A 16 -0.72 -4.55 -9.21
N ARG A 17 0.44 -5.18 -9.43
CA ARG A 17 1.29 -5.63 -8.30
C ARG A 17 2.13 -4.49 -7.73
N GLU A 18 2.53 -3.55 -8.59
CA GLU A 18 3.35 -2.41 -8.23
C GLU A 18 2.89 -1.20 -9.04
N VAL A 19 2.80 -0.04 -8.39
CA VAL A 19 2.52 1.24 -9.05
C VAL A 19 3.71 2.15 -8.82
N ARG A 20 4.15 2.79 -9.90
CA ARG A 20 5.23 3.78 -9.83
C ARG A 20 4.68 5.11 -9.34
N GLU A 21 5.53 5.84 -8.64
CA GLU A 21 5.32 7.24 -8.26
C GLU A 21 4.84 8.07 -9.48
N GLY A 22 3.78 8.86 -9.27
CA GLY A 22 3.18 9.71 -10.30
C GLY A 22 2.08 9.06 -11.16
N PHE A 23 1.70 7.80 -10.91
CA PHE A 23 0.56 7.18 -11.55
C PHE A 23 -0.65 7.10 -10.61
N GLU A 24 -1.84 7.40 -11.14
CA GLU A 24 -3.09 7.18 -10.42
C GLU A 24 -3.37 5.69 -10.26
N CYS A 25 -3.54 5.26 -9.01
CA CYS A 25 -3.97 3.92 -8.64
C CYS A 25 -4.98 3.99 -7.50
N GLY A 26 -5.93 3.05 -7.49
CA GLY A 26 -6.77 2.78 -6.34
C GLY A 26 -6.05 1.79 -5.43
N LEU A 27 -5.80 2.18 -4.18
CA LEU A 27 -5.34 1.27 -3.14
C LEU A 27 -6.53 0.92 -2.22
N SER A 28 -6.58 -0.32 -1.77
CA SER A 28 -7.53 -0.79 -0.78
C SER A 28 -6.76 -1.49 0.32
N ILE A 29 -7.06 -1.12 1.57
CA ILE A 29 -6.42 -1.69 2.76
C ILE A 29 -7.43 -2.58 3.46
N LYS A 30 -6.98 -3.75 3.91
CA LYS A 30 -7.82 -4.74 4.55
C LYS A 30 -8.37 -4.17 5.87
N ASN A 31 -9.69 -4.07 5.99
CA ASN A 31 -10.40 -3.42 7.10
C ASN A 31 -10.16 -1.90 7.22
N PHE A 32 -9.78 -1.21 6.15
CA PHE A 32 -9.61 0.25 6.19
C PHE A 32 -10.15 0.91 4.92
N ASN A 33 -11.23 1.67 5.09
CA ASN A 33 -11.99 2.32 4.00
C ASN A 33 -12.04 3.85 4.13
N GLU A 34 -11.50 4.44 5.19
CA GLU A 34 -11.54 5.89 5.43
C GLU A 34 -10.29 6.58 4.88
N ILE A 35 -10.02 6.42 3.58
CA ILE A 35 -8.93 7.12 2.90
C ILE A 35 -9.52 8.37 2.25
N ASN A 36 -9.10 9.56 2.70
CA ASN A 36 -9.54 10.83 2.13
C ASN A 36 -8.39 11.52 1.40
N GLU A 37 -8.73 12.45 0.50
CA GLU A 37 -7.75 13.28 -0.18
C GLU A 37 -7.00 14.15 0.84
N GLY A 38 -5.69 13.92 0.98
CA GLY A 38 -4.83 14.60 1.96
C GLY A 38 -4.27 13.69 3.06
N ASP A 39 -4.73 12.44 3.15
CA ASP A 39 -4.11 11.44 4.04
C ASP A 39 -2.71 11.04 3.56
N GLN A 40 -1.77 10.94 4.51
CA GLN A 40 -0.44 10.38 4.27
C GLN A 40 -0.43 8.90 4.63
N LEU A 41 -0.23 8.05 3.62
CA LEU A 41 -0.03 6.62 3.81
C LEU A 41 1.46 6.32 3.81
N GLU A 42 1.95 5.74 4.91
CA GLU A 42 3.29 5.16 5.00
C GLU A 42 3.20 3.65 4.77
N VAL A 43 3.74 3.18 3.64
CA VAL A 43 3.89 1.76 3.34
C VAL A 43 5.32 1.35 3.64
N PHE A 44 5.49 0.35 4.51
CA PHE A 44 6.80 -0.20 4.85
C PHE A 44 6.82 -1.69 4.55
N GLU A 45 7.95 -2.17 4.03
CA GLU A 45 8.22 -3.59 3.87
C GLU A 45 9.08 -4.07 5.05
N THR A 46 8.65 -5.15 5.71
CA THR A 46 9.46 -5.79 6.75
C THR A 46 10.50 -6.68 6.08
N GLN A 47 11.72 -6.16 5.88
CA GLN A 47 12.85 -6.98 5.47
C GLN A 47 13.55 -7.62 6.68
N GLU A 48 13.52 -8.95 6.77
CA GLU A 48 14.32 -9.71 7.74
C GLU A 48 15.79 -9.72 7.31
N ILE A 49 16.60 -8.81 7.87
CA ILE A 49 18.05 -8.84 7.67
C ILE A 49 18.68 -9.93 8.54
N ALA A 50 19.11 -11.03 7.92
CA ALA A 50 19.89 -12.06 8.59
C ALA A 50 21.25 -11.47 9.03
N ARG A 51 21.41 -11.22 10.32
CA ARG A 51 22.66 -10.73 10.89
C ARG A 51 23.71 -11.84 10.78
N SER A 52 24.70 -11.67 9.90
CA SER A 52 25.91 -12.52 9.97
C SER A 52 26.74 -12.11 11.19
N LEU A 53 27.15 -13.12 11.96
CA LEU A 53 27.95 -13.01 13.18
C LEU A 53 29.44 -12.79 12.86
#